data_AF-A0A352JS05-F1
#
_entry.id   AF-A0A352JS05-F1
#
_cell.length_a   1.000
_cell.length_b   1.000
_cell.length_c   1.000
_cell.angle_alpha   90.00
_cell.angle_beta   90.00
_cell.angle_gamma   90.00
#
_symmetry.space_group_name_H-M   'P 1'
#
loop_
_entity.id
_entity.type
_entity.pdbx_description
1 polymer ?
#
loop_
_entity_poly.entity_id
_entity_poly.type
_entity_poly.pdbx_seq_one_letter_code
_entity_poly.pdbx_strand_id
1 'polypeptide(L)'
;MRVDRRDFLEKMLKFSATAALSPTIFSLLENGEIAAQTLSPPLDEEAISAILTKALARGGDFSEVYYEAVNSLTLNMSEGVFSEATIGFGEGTGVRTVDGVKNGYAYINGIDHSQALEAAGTSAFIAS
;
A
#
# COMPACT_ATOMS: atom_id res chain seq x y z
N MET A 1 -29.25 14.69 6.28
CA MET A 1 -29.10 14.57 7.74
C MET A 1 -27.72 15.12 8.11
N ARG A 2 -27.63 16.12 9.00
CA ARG A 2 -26.34 16.63 9.49
C ARG A 2 -25.99 15.81 10.73
N VAL A 3 -24.93 15.02 10.67
CA VAL A 3 -24.47 14.24 11.83
C VAL A 3 -23.48 15.08 12.61
N ASP A 4 -23.74 15.25 13.91
CA ASP A 4 -22.83 15.96 14.81
C ASP A 4 -21.59 15.10 15.08
N ARG A 5 -20.40 15.71 15.22
CA ARG A 5 -19.16 14.96 15.47
C ARG A 5 -19.26 14.09 16.72
N ARG A 6 -19.88 14.58 17.79
CA ARG A 6 -20.07 13.82 19.02
C ARG A 6 -20.98 12.61 18.79
N ASP A 7 -22.09 12.83 18.10
CA ASP A 7 -23.05 11.77 17.75
C ASP A 7 -22.40 10.71 16.84
N PHE A 8 -21.59 11.14 15.88
CA PHE A 8 -20.80 10.25 15.01
C PHE A 8 -19.84 9.37 15.82
N LEU A 9 -19.03 9.96 16.72
CA LEU A 9 -18.06 9.23 17.54
C LEU A 9 -18.74 8.25 18.51
N GLU A 10 -19.83 8.67 19.16
CA GLU A 10 -20.61 7.79 20.04
C GLU A 10 -21.20 6.59 19.29
N LYS A 11 -21.75 6.82 18.09
CA LYS A 11 -22.30 5.76 17.26
C LYS A 11 -21.21 4.80 16.76
N MET A 12 -20.02 5.32 16.45
CA MET A 12 -18.90 4.53 15.97
C MET A 12 -18.35 3.61 17.08
N LEU A 13 -18.23 4.12 18.32
CA LEU A 13 -17.86 3.33 19.49
C LEU A 13 -18.87 2.20 19.80
N LYS A 14 -20.17 2.47 19.65
CA LYS A 14 -21.22 1.45 19.84
C LYS A 14 -21.18 0.39 18.74
N PHE A 15 -20.90 0.80 17.50
CA PHE A 15 -20.72 -0.11 16.37
C PHE A 15 -19.51 -1.05 16.58
N SER A 16 -18.35 -0.51 17.01
CA SER A 16 -17.17 -1.34 17.28
C SER A 16 -17.38 -2.38 18.38
N ALA A 17 -18.14 -2.04 19.42
CA ALA A 17 -18.46 -2.96 20.52
C ALA A 17 -19.40 -4.11 20.09
N THR A 18 -20.28 -3.86 19.11
CA THR A 18 -21.25 -4.85 18.63
C THR A 18 -20.66 -5.73 17.52
N ALA A 19 -19.70 -5.22 16.73
CA ALA A 19 -19.15 -5.90 15.56
C ALA A 19 -17.96 -6.85 15.84
N ALA A 20 -17.62 -7.13 17.11
CA ALA A 20 -16.49 -8.00 17.49
C ALA A 20 -15.19 -7.65 16.74
N LEU A 21 -14.88 -6.37 16.62
CA LEU A 21 -13.62 -5.94 16.03
C LEU A 21 -12.48 -6.38 16.95
N SER A 22 -11.51 -7.12 16.41
CA SER A 22 -10.29 -7.57 17.10
C SER A 22 -9.64 -6.42 17.89
N PRO A 23 -8.99 -6.67 19.05
CA PRO A 23 -8.21 -5.67 19.79
C PRO A 23 -7.24 -4.85 18.93
N THR A 24 -6.75 -5.42 17.82
CA THR A 24 -5.92 -4.72 16.82
C THR A 24 -6.64 -3.56 16.14
N ILE A 25 -7.93 -3.72 15.84
CA ILE A 25 -8.76 -2.69 15.19
C ILE A 25 -9.08 -1.58 16.19
N PHE A 26 -9.34 -1.93 17.45
CA PHE A 26 -9.56 -0.94 18.50
C PHE A 26 -8.30 -0.12 18.76
N SER A 27 -7.11 -0.73 18.82
CA SER A 27 -5.85 0.00 19.03
C SER A 27 -5.43 0.89 17.85
N LEU A 28 -5.78 0.50 16.61
CA LEU A 28 -5.63 1.33 15.40
C LEU A 28 -6.54 2.57 15.42
N LEU A 29 -7.71 2.47 16.06
CA LEU A 29 -8.69 3.56 16.17
C LEU A 29 -8.44 4.45 17.40
N GLU A 30 -8.05 3.87 18.52
CA GLU A 30 -7.85 4.54 19.82
C GLU A 30 -6.66 5.51 19.78
N ASN A 31 -5.57 5.13 19.11
CA ASN A 31 -4.39 5.98 19.03
C ASN A 31 -4.49 7.06 17.93
N GLY A 32 -5.54 7.03 17.09
CA GLY A 32 -5.64 7.90 15.90
C GLY A 32 -4.54 7.67 14.85
N GLU A 33 -3.64 6.72 15.13
CA GLU A 33 -2.64 6.22 14.21
C GLU A 33 -3.28 5.09 13.41
N ILE A 34 -4.00 5.44 12.34
CA ILE A 34 -3.80 4.68 11.10
C ILE A 34 -2.34 4.94 10.80
N ALA A 35 -1.45 4.12 11.36
CA ALA A 35 -0.04 4.43 11.41
C ALA A 35 0.41 4.68 9.97
N ALA A 36 0.59 5.95 9.64
CA ALA A 36 1.54 6.36 8.64
C ALA A 36 2.87 6.01 9.29
N GLN A 37 3.20 4.72 9.30
CA GLN A 37 4.53 4.28 9.60
C GLN A 37 5.41 5.05 8.63
N THR A 38 6.26 5.89 9.17
CA THR A 38 7.26 6.62 8.42
C THR A 38 7.98 5.61 7.53
N LEU A 39 7.73 5.72 6.22
CA LEU A 39 8.18 4.81 5.19
C LEU A 39 9.69 4.98 4.99
N SER A 40 10.49 4.41 5.90
CA SER A 40 11.71 3.78 5.43
C SER A 40 11.25 2.69 4.46
N PRO A 41 11.67 2.68 3.19
CA PRO A 41 11.35 1.58 2.30
C PRO A 41 11.77 0.28 3.02
N PRO A 42 10.90 -0.74 3.09
CA PRO A 42 11.21 -1.98 3.77
C PRO A 42 12.27 -2.81 3.02
N LEU A 43 12.77 -2.28 1.89
CA LEU A 43 13.90 -2.77 1.14
C LEU A 43 15.14 -1.95 1.51
N ASP A 44 16.21 -2.65 1.87
CA ASP A 44 17.51 -2.02 2.09
C ASP A 44 18.16 -1.59 0.76
N GLU A 45 19.24 -0.83 0.87
CA GLU A 45 19.97 -0.30 -0.28
C GLU A 45 20.54 -1.41 -1.18
N GLU A 46 20.94 -2.54 -0.60
CA GLU A 46 21.47 -3.69 -1.34
C GLU A 46 20.38 -4.35 -2.19
N ALA A 47 19.19 -4.57 -1.63
CA ALA A 47 18.04 -5.10 -2.34
C ALA A 47 17.59 -4.17 -3.47
N ILE A 48 17.51 -2.86 -3.21
CA ILE A 48 17.16 -1.86 -4.24
C ILE A 48 18.19 -1.87 -5.36
N SER A 49 19.48 -1.91 -5.02
CA SER A 49 20.58 -1.98 -5.99
C SER A 49 20.50 -3.23 -6.86
N ALA A 50 20.19 -4.40 -6.27
CA ALA A 50 20.00 -5.64 -7.00
C ALA A 50 18.81 -5.58 -7.98
N ILE A 51 17.68 -5.02 -7.55
CA ILE A 51 16.49 -4.81 -8.38
C ILE A 51 16.80 -3.90 -9.57
N LEU A 52 17.43 -2.75 -9.33
CA LEU A 52 17.79 -1.80 -10.38
C LEU A 52 18.82 -2.39 -11.36
N THR A 53 19.81 -3.12 -10.85
CA THR A 53 20.80 -3.82 -11.67
C THR A 53 20.12 -4.84 -12.58
N LYS A 54 19.18 -5.62 -12.05
CA LYS A 54 18.41 -6.60 -12.82
C LYS A 54 17.56 -5.93 -13.90
N ALA A 55 16.92 -4.80 -13.58
CA ALA A 55 16.07 -4.05 -14.50
C ALA A 55 16.87 -3.42 -15.67
N LEU A 56 18.09 -2.94 -15.38
CA LEU A 56 18.99 -2.33 -16.36
C LEU A 56 19.84 -3.35 -17.14
N ALA A 57 19.79 -4.64 -16.80
CA ALA A 57 20.66 -5.68 -17.37
C ALA A 57 20.52 -5.86 -18.90
N ARG A 58 19.47 -5.30 -19.52
CA ARG A 58 19.22 -5.32 -20.97
C ARG A 58 19.58 -4.02 -21.70
N GLY A 59 20.10 -3.02 -21.00
CA GLY A 59 20.57 -1.76 -21.61
C GLY A 59 19.53 -0.64 -21.66
N GLY A 60 18.55 -0.63 -20.75
CA GLY A 60 17.69 0.55 -20.58
C GLY A 60 18.48 1.78 -20.12
N ASP A 61 18.00 2.97 -20.47
CA ASP A 61 18.61 4.26 -20.12
C ASP A 61 18.46 4.59 -18.64
N PHE A 62 17.34 4.17 -18.05
CA PHE A 62 16.96 4.50 -16.68
C PHE A 62 16.05 3.43 -16.08
N SER A 63 16.14 3.24 -14.77
CA SER A 63 15.18 2.42 -14.03
C SER A 63 14.92 3.01 -12.65
N GLU A 64 13.69 2.83 -12.17
CA GLU A 64 13.26 3.21 -10.82
C GLU A 64 12.51 2.08 -10.15
N VAL A 65 12.52 2.11 -8.81
CA VAL A 65 11.70 1.26 -7.94
C VAL A 65 10.76 2.16 -7.17
N TYR A 66 9.47 1.84 -7.18
CA TYR A 66 8.43 2.53 -6.44
C TYR A 66 7.85 1.59 -5.38
N TYR A 67 7.77 2.05 -4.14
CA TYR A 67 7.09 1.34 -3.06
C TYR A 67 5.87 2.14 -2.61
N GLU A 68 4.75 1.43 -2.43
CA GLU A 68 3.54 1.98 -1.84
C GLU A 68 3.10 1.15 -0.64
N ALA A 69 2.60 1.85 0.38
CA ALA A 69 1.84 1.27 1.47
C ALA A 69 0.60 2.15 1.71
N VAL A 70 -0.58 1.54 1.65
CA VAL A 70 -1.87 2.20 1.77
C VAL A 70 -2.66 1.55 2.90
N ASN A 71 -2.92 2.33 3.94
CA ASN A 71 -3.78 1.95 5.04
C ASN A 71 -5.10 2.74 4.92
N SER A 72 -6.23 2.05 4.94
CA SER A 72 -7.54 2.65 4.74
C SER A 72 -8.57 2.15 5.74
N LEU A 73 -9.48 3.05 6.13
CA LEU A 73 -10.66 2.73 6.92
C LEU A 73 -11.87 3.34 6.22
N THR A 74 -12.81 2.50 5.81
CA THR A 74 -14.09 2.90 5.21
C THR A 74 -15.21 2.57 6.19
N LEU A 75 -16.04 3.56 6.52
CA LEU A 75 -17.22 3.40 7.37
C LEU A 75 -18.46 3.74 6.55
N ASN A 76 -19.32 2.76 6.34
CA ASN A 76 -20.59 2.94 5.65
C ASN A 76 -21.71 3.16 6.67
N MET A 77 -22.50 4.21 6.46
CA MET A 77 -23.61 4.58 7.33
C MET A 77 -24.87 4.79 6.50
N SER A 78 -25.95 4.10 6.88
CA SER A 78 -27.28 4.24 6.28
C SER A 78 -28.30 4.57 7.36
N GLU A 79 -29.22 5.48 7.06
CA GLU A 79 -30.27 5.92 8.00
C GLU A 79 -29.77 6.33 9.40
N GLY A 80 -28.54 6.85 9.49
CA GLY A 80 -27.93 7.29 10.74
C GLY A 80 -27.36 6.17 11.61
N VAL A 81 -27.27 4.95 11.07
CA VAL A 81 -26.70 3.75 11.69
C VAL A 81 -25.54 3.25 10.82
N PHE A 82 -24.41 2.90 11.45
CA PHE A 82 -23.31 2.26 10.74
C PHE A 82 -23.73 0.86 10.29
N SER A 83 -23.62 0.61 9.00
CA SER A 83 -23.96 -0.68 8.40
C SER A 83 -22.74 -1.57 8.22
N GLU A 84 -21.57 -0.98 7.96
CA GLU A 84 -20.34 -1.71 7.67
C GLU A 84 -19.10 -0.87 8.00
N ALA A 85 -18.03 -1.55 8.43
CA ALA A 85 -16.69 -0.99 8.51
C ALA A 85 -15.70 -1.91 7.79
N THR A 86 -14.91 -1.35 6.89
CA THR A 86 -13.88 -2.07 6.13
C THR A 86 -12.53 -1.44 6.41
N ILE A 87 -11.56 -2.27 6.80
CA ILE A 87 -10.16 -1.85 6.91
C ILE A 87 -9.40 -2.50 5.75
N GLY A 88 -8.68 -1.67 5.00
CA GLY A 88 -7.81 -2.13 3.92
C GLY A 88 -6.35 -1.86 4.26
N PHE A 89 -5.53 -2.89 4.15
CA PHE A 89 -4.08 -2.77 4.12
C PHE A 89 -3.62 -3.20 2.73
N GLY A 90 -2.89 -2.32 2.06
CA GLY A 90 -2.31 -2.58 0.75
C GLY A 90 -0.84 -2.21 0.77
N GLU A 91 -0.02 -3.01 0.12
CA GLU A 91 1.35 -2.64 -0.20
C GLU A 91 1.73 -3.18 -1.58
N GLY A 92 2.67 -2.51 -2.22
CA GLY A 92 3.07 -2.81 -3.58
C GLY A 92 4.47 -2.32 -3.89
N THR A 93 5.18 -3.08 -4.73
CA THR A 93 6.47 -2.68 -5.28
C THR A 93 6.40 -2.72 -6.79
N GLY A 94 6.64 -1.58 -7.43
CA GLY A 94 6.70 -1.42 -8.88
C GLY A 94 8.13 -1.18 -9.36
N VAL A 95 8.46 -1.72 -10.52
CA VAL A 95 9.73 -1.45 -11.21
C VAL A 95 9.43 -0.92 -12.59
N ARG A 96 9.97 0.25 -12.92
CA ARG A 96 9.87 0.86 -14.26
C ARG A 96 11.25 0.96 -14.88
N THR A 97 11.37 0.52 -16.13
CA THR A 97 12.57 0.65 -16.96
C THR A 97 12.23 1.48 -18.21
N VAL A 98 13.13 2.38 -18.58
CA VAL A 98 12.98 3.31 -19.70
C VAL A 98 14.07 3.03 -20.73
N ASP A 99 13.69 2.98 -22.01
CA ASP A 99 14.59 2.91 -23.17
C ASP A 99 14.11 3.91 -24.23
N GLY A 100 14.76 5.06 -24.29
CA GLY A 100 14.36 6.23 -25.08
C GLY A 100 12.95 6.70 -24.73
N VAL A 101 12.00 6.40 -25.62
CA VAL A 101 10.58 6.73 -25.46
C VAL A 101 9.73 5.56 -24.95
N LYS A 102 10.31 4.35 -24.87
CA LYS A 102 9.63 3.13 -24.44
C LYS A 102 9.70 3.02 -22.91
N ASN A 103 8.60 2.55 -22.31
CA ASN A 103 8.48 2.35 -20.88
C ASN A 103 8.01 0.91 -20.61
N GLY A 104 8.82 0.15 -19.87
CA GLY A 104 8.47 -1.17 -19.36
C GLY A 104 8.12 -1.06 -17.88
N TYR A 105 7.03 -1.71 -17.45
CA TYR A 105 6.59 -1.68 -16.07
C TYR A 105 6.13 -3.05 -15.63
N ALA A 106 6.47 -3.43 -14.41
CA ALA A 106 5.97 -4.60 -13.72
C ALA A 106 5.86 -4.32 -12.23
N TYR A 107 4.99 -5.05 -11.54
CA TYR A 107 4.73 -4.82 -10.12
C TYR A 107 4.38 -6.11 -9.40
N ILE A 108 4.49 -6.05 -8.07
CA ILE A 108 4.04 -7.09 -7.15
C ILE A 108 3.14 -6.47 -6.07
N ASN A 109 2.24 -7.28 -5.51
CA ASN A 109 1.46 -6.91 -4.34
C ASN A 109 2.25 -7.34 -3.10
N GLY A 110 3.11 -6.46 -2.60
CA GLY A 110 4.02 -6.73 -1.47
C GLY A 110 5.43 -6.16 -1.66
N ILE A 111 6.33 -6.67 -0.81
CA ILE A 111 7.73 -6.24 -0.70
C ILE A 111 8.73 -7.39 -0.86
N ASP A 112 8.26 -8.56 -1.28
CA ASP A 112 9.12 -9.73 -1.41
C ASP A 112 10.22 -9.49 -2.45
N HIS A 113 11.47 -9.54 -2.01
CA HIS A 113 12.63 -9.22 -2.85
C HIS A 113 12.74 -10.15 -4.07
N SER A 114 12.42 -11.44 -3.92
CA SER A 114 12.51 -12.39 -5.04
C SER A 114 11.47 -12.08 -6.12
N GLN A 115 10.24 -11.73 -5.72
CA GLN A 115 9.20 -11.31 -6.65
C GLN A 115 9.52 -9.95 -7.28
N ALA A 116 10.14 -9.03 -6.52
CA ALA A 116 10.59 -7.74 -7.06
C ALA A 116 11.68 -7.90 -8.12
N LEU A 117 12.59 -8.87 -7.97
CA LEU A 117 13.58 -9.22 -8.99
C LEU A 117 12.94 -9.80 -10.27
N GLU A 118 11.87 -10.59 -10.14
CA GLU A 118 11.09 -11.08 -11.29
C GLU A 118 10.36 -9.93 -12.00
N ALA A 119 9.78 -8.99 -11.25
CA ALA A 119 9.20 -7.77 -11.81
C ALA A 119 10.26 -6.94 -12.54
N ALA A 120 11.44 -6.74 -11.95
CA ALA A 120 12.57 -6.08 -12.61
C ALA A 120 12.95 -6.77 -13.92
N GLY A 121 13.10 -8.10 -13.90
CA GLY A 121 13.39 -8.88 -15.10
C GLY A 121 12.32 -8.72 -16.19
N THR A 122 11.05 -8.63 -15.79
CA THR A 122 9.92 -8.40 -16.71
C THR A 122 9.96 -7.00 -17.31
N SER A 123 10.17 -5.96 -16.49
CA SER A 123 10.26 -4.57 -16.97
C SER A 123 11.43 -4.36 -17.94
N ALA A 124 12.55 -5.07 -17.74
CA ALA A 124 13.74 -4.98 -18.56
C ALA A 124 13.53 -5.39 -20.03
N PHE A 125 12.55 -6.24 -20.34
CA PHE A 125 12.29 -6.71 -21.71
C PHE A 125 11.97 -5.58 -22.69
N ILE A 126 11.57 -4.40 -22.19
CA ILE A 126 11.32 -3.25 -23.04
C ILE A 126 12.56 -2.75 -23.80
N ALA A 127 13.75 -2.99 -23.24
CA ALA A 127 15.04 -2.53 -23.77
C ALA A 127 15.68 -3.50 -24.77
N SER A 128 14.97 -4.57 -25.16
CA SER A 128 15.41 -5.55 -26.17
C SER A 128 14.63 -5.47 -27.48
#